data_AF-A0AAJ0D985-F1
#
_entry.id   AF-A0AAJ0D985-F1
#
_cell.length_a   1.000
_cell.length_b   1.000
_cell.length_c   1.000
_cell.angle_alpha   90.00
_cell.angle_beta   90.00
_cell.angle_gamma   90.00
#
_symmetry.space_group_name_H-M   'P 1'
#
loop_
_entity.id
_entity.type
_entity.pdbx_description
1 polymer ?
#
loop_
_entity_poly.entity_id
_entity_poly.type
_entity_poly.pdbx_seq_one_letter_code
_entity_poly.pdbx_strand_id
1 'polypeptide(L)'
;MRRSRGCELPGTFNPLVVGELFTEQFEPWKNLATTAKDQIGEATHNTVAAAINNITVLETTNGILQIIHRGLDKMKTDLERKTTELLEPYFTTHPITYNHYLTDTVQKAQSARRRRNFEQTLKELFGVDHLDNERYQVQPAHLLNLLDQRIEADMESYASNSAIDYMQAYYKVALKRFVDDFSVLAVEQCLVGRLPSLFTPEMVQKLSEEDVSGLASETEHTTAQRSQCLEKLAVLEEGLRDLKSLDKHRLILQDSDIERETNFGQPLLQRHRSITGLVYGGLDVVNGEDTNMASAPGSPLLAEVIVDPPEDVWPPTPSKKKKKAGHSTLGF
;
A
#
# COMPACT_ATOMS: atom_id res chain seq x y z
N MET A 1 -14.18 31.18 19.62
CA MET A 1 -13.94 32.16 20.72
C MET A 1 -15.19 32.94 21.11
N ARG A 2 -15.56 34.09 20.53
CA ARG A 2 -16.70 34.93 21.05
C ARG A 2 -18.03 34.19 21.30
N ARG A 3 -18.37 33.17 20.49
CA ARG A 3 -19.58 32.33 20.67
C ARG A 3 -19.48 31.30 21.82
N SER A 4 -18.27 30.93 22.21
CA SER A 4 -17.96 29.84 23.16
C SER A 4 -17.22 30.35 24.42
N ARG A 5 -17.14 31.69 24.61
CA ARG A 5 -16.53 32.33 25.79
C ARG A 5 -17.45 32.17 27.00
N GLY A 6 -17.01 31.38 27.98
CA GLY A 6 -17.60 31.32 29.32
C GLY A 6 -16.93 32.30 30.29
N CYS A 7 -16.91 31.94 31.57
CA CYS A 7 -16.24 32.69 32.65
C CYS A 7 -14.71 32.46 32.69
N GLU A 8 -14.08 32.33 31.52
CA GLU A 8 -12.64 32.13 31.33
C GLU A 8 -11.83 33.32 31.86
N LEU A 9 -10.61 33.06 32.36
CA LEU A 9 -9.69 34.13 32.72
C LEU A 9 -9.03 34.72 31.46
N PRO A 10 -8.63 36.00 31.46
CA PRO A 10 -7.85 36.57 30.36
C PRO A 10 -6.57 35.75 30.10
N GLY A 11 -6.37 35.31 28.85
CA GLY A 11 -5.26 34.44 28.46
C GLY A 11 -5.57 32.95 28.47
N THR A 12 -6.69 32.52 29.07
CA THR A 12 -7.18 31.13 28.97
C THR A 12 -8.23 30.99 27.87
N PHE A 13 -8.49 29.76 27.45
CA PHE A 13 -9.55 29.41 26.52
C PHE A 13 -10.30 28.18 27.05
N ASN A 14 -11.60 28.13 26.80
CA ASN A 14 -12.44 27.00 27.16
C ASN A 14 -11.97 25.74 26.41
N PRO A 15 -11.50 24.68 27.09
CA PRO A 15 -10.99 23.48 26.43
C PRO A 15 -12.01 22.77 25.53
N LEU A 16 -13.32 22.95 25.78
CA LEU A 16 -14.39 22.38 24.94
C LEU A 16 -14.35 22.92 23.50
N VAL A 17 -13.81 24.12 23.29
CA VAL A 17 -13.62 24.73 21.95
C VAL A 17 -12.67 23.89 21.09
N VAL A 18 -11.75 23.12 21.69
CA VAL A 18 -10.90 22.18 20.95
C VAL A 18 -11.75 21.08 20.29
N GLY A 19 -12.83 20.64 20.96
CA GLY A 19 -13.80 19.71 20.40
C GLY A 19 -14.65 20.35 19.31
N GLU A 20 -15.20 21.54 19.55
CA GLU A 20 -15.98 22.29 18.54
C GLU A 20 -15.16 22.47 17.23
N LEU A 21 -13.94 22.99 17.34
CA LEU A 21 -13.03 23.20 16.20
C LEU A 21 -12.58 21.90 15.55
N PHE A 22 -12.40 20.82 16.33
CA PHE A 22 -12.07 19.52 15.78
C PHE A 22 -13.23 18.97 14.93
N THR A 23 -14.47 19.02 15.44
CA THR A 23 -15.65 18.54 14.71
C THR A 23 -15.88 19.32 13.41
N GLU A 24 -15.69 20.65 13.41
CA GLU A 24 -15.72 21.46 12.17
C GLU A 24 -14.64 21.01 11.16
N GLN A 25 -13.42 20.70 11.63
CA GLN A 25 -12.31 20.26 10.78
C GLN A 25 -12.38 18.78 10.35
N PHE A 26 -13.17 17.97 11.05
CA PHE A 26 -13.28 16.52 10.89
C PHE A 26 -14.36 16.08 9.89
N GLU A 27 -15.32 16.95 9.55
CA GLU A 27 -16.41 16.68 8.59
C GLU A 27 -15.99 15.85 7.34
N PRO A 28 -14.86 16.15 6.65
CA PRO A 28 -14.49 15.44 5.43
C PRO A 28 -14.19 13.94 5.60
N TRP A 29 -13.85 13.50 6.82
CA TRP A 29 -13.35 12.15 7.06
C TRP A 29 -14.40 11.08 6.77
N LYS A 30 -15.68 11.36 6.98
CA LYS A 30 -16.76 10.42 6.61
C LYS A 30 -16.72 10.12 5.11
N ASN A 31 -16.60 11.14 4.27
CA ASN A 31 -16.56 10.97 2.82
C ASN A 31 -15.27 10.29 2.37
N LEU A 32 -14.13 10.65 2.95
CA LEU A 32 -12.82 10.02 2.66
C LEU A 32 -12.82 8.54 3.03
N ALA A 33 -13.27 8.18 4.24
CA ALA A 33 -13.35 6.80 4.71
C ALA A 33 -14.33 5.98 3.88
N THR A 34 -15.51 6.52 3.54
CA THR A 34 -16.47 5.85 2.64
C THR A 34 -15.86 5.60 1.27
N THR A 35 -15.18 6.60 0.68
CA THR A 35 -14.52 6.47 -0.63
C THR A 35 -13.42 5.42 -0.61
N ALA A 36 -12.54 5.44 0.40
CA ALA A 36 -11.48 4.44 0.56
C ALA A 36 -12.07 3.03 0.75
N LYS A 37 -13.10 2.89 1.58
CA LYS A 37 -13.84 1.63 1.81
C LYS A 37 -14.48 1.10 0.52
N ASP A 38 -15.08 1.96 -0.32
CA ASP A 38 -15.67 1.56 -1.60
C ASP A 38 -14.60 1.15 -2.62
N GLN A 39 -13.51 1.92 -2.74
CA GLN A 39 -12.36 1.60 -3.61
C GLN A 39 -11.69 0.27 -3.23
N ILE A 40 -11.47 0.02 -1.93
CA ILE A 40 -10.89 -1.22 -1.42
C ILE A 40 -11.85 -2.39 -1.66
N GLY A 41 -13.16 -2.20 -1.48
CA GLY A 41 -14.18 -3.20 -1.79
C GLY A 41 -14.22 -3.58 -3.28
N GLU A 42 -14.17 -2.58 -4.16
CA GLU A 42 -14.11 -2.78 -5.62
C GLU A 42 -12.81 -3.48 -6.05
N ALA A 43 -11.65 -3.00 -5.58
CA ALA A 43 -10.35 -3.61 -5.86
C ALA A 43 -10.30 -5.07 -5.40
N THR A 44 -10.88 -5.38 -4.24
CA THR A 44 -10.98 -6.75 -3.72
C THR A 44 -11.87 -7.62 -4.59
N HIS A 45 -13.07 -7.15 -4.94
CA HIS A 45 -13.99 -7.86 -5.84
C HIS A 45 -13.31 -8.17 -7.19
N ASN A 46 -12.68 -7.16 -7.80
CA ASN A 46 -12.02 -7.30 -9.10
C ASN A 46 -10.81 -8.24 -9.04
N THR A 47 -10.03 -8.19 -7.95
CA THR A 47 -8.89 -9.11 -7.73
C THR A 47 -9.35 -10.56 -7.56
N VAL A 48 -10.42 -10.79 -6.77
CA VAL A 48 -10.99 -12.13 -6.57
C VAL A 48 -11.58 -12.67 -7.87
N ALA A 49 -12.35 -11.86 -8.61
CA ALA A 49 -12.88 -12.25 -9.91
C ALA A 49 -11.77 -12.59 -10.91
N ALA A 50 -10.72 -11.76 -11.00
CA ALA A 50 -9.57 -12.03 -11.85
C ALA A 50 -8.84 -13.32 -11.45
N ALA A 51 -8.65 -13.60 -10.15
CA ALA A 51 -8.02 -14.84 -9.69
C ALA A 51 -8.82 -16.09 -10.09
N ILE A 52 -10.14 -16.09 -9.87
CA ILE A 52 -11.01 -17.22 -10.24
C ILE A 52 -11.05 -17.42 -11.76
N ASN A 53 -11.16 -16.35 -12.55
CA ASN A 53 -11.16 -16.41 -14.02
C ASN A 53 -9.85 -16.97 -14.60
N ASN A 54 -8.71 -16.85 -13.89
CA ASN A 54 -7.43 -17.41 -14.33
C ASN A 54 -7.23 -18.89 -13.91
N ILE A 55 -7.92 -19.34 -12.85
CA ILE A 55 -7.75 -20.69 -12.28
C ILE A 55 -8.80 -21.68 -12.79
N THR A 56 -9.98 -21.19 -13.18
CA THR A 56 -11.16 -22.04 -13.48
C THR A 56 -11.53 -22.03 -14.97
N VAL A 57 -12.17 -23.11 -15.41
CA VAL A 57 -12.74 -23.21 -16.77
C VAL A 57 -14.04 -22.40 -16.81
N LEU A 58 -14.37 -21.82 -17.97
CA LEU A 58 -15.54 -20.94 -18.19
C LEU A 58 -16.85 -21.51 -17.64
N GLU A 59 -17.03 -22.83 -17.79
CA GLU A 59 -18.21 -23.59 -17.36
C GLU A 59 -18.39 -23.54 -15.83
N THR A 60 -17.30 -23.71 -15.08
CA THR A 60 -17.29 -23.71 -13.59
C THR A 60 -17.18 -22.31 -12.98
N THR A 61 -16.60 -21.36 -13.73
CA THR A 61 -16.29 -19.99 -13.29
C THR A 61 -17.50 -19.30 -12.64
N ASN A 62 -18.64 -19.28 -13.33
CA ASN A 62 -19.82 -18.53 -12.92
C ASN A 62 -20.42 -19.03 -11.59
N GLY A 63 -20.48 -20.34 -11.38
CA GLY A 63 -21.02 -20.91 -10.15
C GLY A 63 -20.09 -20.69 -8.95
N ILE A 64 -18.77 -20.79 -9.14
CA ILE A 64 -17.79 -20.48 -8.08
C ILE A 64 -17.88 -19.00 -7.70
N LEU A 65 -17.95 -18.10 -8.69
CA LEU A 65 -18.13 -16.67 -8.43
C LEU A 65 -19.43 -16.37 -7.68
N GLN A 66 -20.56 -17.03 -7.99
CA GLN A 66 -21.81 -16.84 -7.23
C GLN A 66 -21.68 -17.20 -5.74
N ILE A 67 -20.97 -18.29 -5.41
CA ILE A 67 -20.71 -18.68 -4.01
C ILE A 67 -19.84 -17.62 -3.32
N ILE A 68 -18.76 -17.20 -3.99
CA ILE A 68 -17.80 -16.24 -3.47
C ILE A 68 -18.41 -14.84 -3.30
N HIS A 69 -19.22 -14.38 -4.25
CA HIS A 69 -19.88 -13.06 -4.20
C HIS A 69 -20.80 -12.95 -2.97
N ARG A 70 -21.56 -13.99 -2.64
CA ARG A 70 -22.37 -14.02 -1.39
C ARG A 70 -21.50 -13.85 -0.13
N GLY A 71 -20.28 -14.39 -0.14
CA GLY A 71 -19.30 -14.19 0.93
C GLY A 71 -18.74 -12.76 0.96
N LEU A 72 -18.42 -12.20 -0.20
CA LEU A 72 -17.93 -10.83 -0.36
C LEU A 72 -18.97 -9.79 0.06
N ASP A 73 -20.26 -9.97 -0.27
CA ASP A 73 -21.34 -9.06 0.15
C ASP A 73 -21.44 -8.98 1.68
N LYS A 74 -21.27 -10.11 2.37
CA LYS A 74 -21.20 -10.16 3.83
C LYS A 74 -19.98 -9.42 4.37
N MET A 75 -18.81 -9.58 3.76
CA MET A 75 -17.59 -8.86 4.15
C MET A 75 -17.71 -7.35 3.90
N LYS A 76 -18.31 -6.93 2.79
CA LYS A 76 -18.65 -5.54 2.49
C LYS A 76 -19.58 -4.93 3.55
N THR A 77 -20.58 -5.69 4.00
CA THR A 77 -21.49 -5.28 5.07
C THR A 77 -20.79 -5.15 6.42
N ASP A 78 -19.90 -6.09 6.76
CA ASP A 78 -19.07 -6.03 7.97
C ASP A 78 -18.07 -4.85 7.94
N LEU A 79 -17.48 -4.57 6.76
CA LEU A 79 -16.57 -3.46 6.52
C LEU A 79 -17.28 -2.09 6.65
N GLU A 80 -18.49 -1.94 6.10
CA GLU A 80 -19.33 -0.74 6.24
C GLU A 80 -19.66 -0.47 7.72
N ARG A 81 -20.12 -1.52 8.42
CA ARG A 81 -20.44 -1.46 9.86
C ARG A 81 -19.21 -1.05 10.68
N LYS A 82 -18.05 -1.67 10.43
CA LYS A 82 -16.80 -1.36 11.14
C LYS A 82 -16.29 0.04 10.82
N THR A 83 -16.40 0.50 9.57
CA THR A 83 -16.04 1.88 9.16
C THR A 83 -16.87 2.91 9.93
N THR A 84 -18.18 2.67 10.06
CA THR A 84 -19.10 3.52 10.83
C THR A 84 -18.74 3.52 12.32
N GLU A 85 -18.50 2.35 12.89
CA GLU A 85 -18.08 2.14 14.30
C GLU A 85 -16.77 2.87 14.64
N LEU A 86 -15.81 2.92 13.70
CA LEU A 86 -14.53 3.62 13.90
C LEU A 86 -14.63 5.14 13.74
N LEU A 87 -15.60 5.63 12.97
CA LEU A 87 -15.85 7.07 12.81
C LEU A 87 -16.66 7.68 13.96
N GLU A 88 -17.59 6.91 14.55
CA GLU A 88 -18.52 7.39 15.58
C GLU A 88 -17.85 8.15 16.74
N PRO A 89 -16.76 7.66 17.38
CA PRO A 89 -16.19 8.32 18.56
C PRO A 89 -15.74 9.77 18.30
N TYR A 90 -15.33 10.06 17.07
CA TYR A 90 -14.85 11.38 16.68
C TYR A 90 -15.99 12.38 16.38
N PHE A 91 -17.21 11.90 16.13
CA PHE A 91 -18.41 12.73 15.97
C PHE A 91 -19.16 12.96 17.29
N THR A 92 -19.16 11.99 18.20
CA THR A 92 -20.04 11.98 19.38
C THR A 92 -19.32 12.24 20.71
N THR A 93 -18.02 12.00 20.79
CA THR A 93 -17.26 12.02 22.05
C THR A 93 -16.31 13.22 22.10
N HIS A 94 -16.14 13.78 23.30
CA HIS A 94 -15.18 14.84 23.56
C HIS A 94 -13.74 14.38 23.27
N PRO A 95 -12.86 15.24 22.72
CA PRO A 95 -11.44 14.92 22.53
C PRO A 95 -10.75 14.43 23.81
N ILE A 96 -10.22 13.20 23.78
CA ILE A 96 -9.45 12.62 24.87
C ILE A 96 -8.18 11.98 24.29
N THR A 97 -7.02 12.36 24.80
CA THR A 97 -5.76 11.67 24.50
C THR A 97 -4.79 11.80 25.67
N TYR A 98 -4.05 10.71 25.91
CA TYR A 98 -2.95 10.64 26.88
C TYR A 98 -1.58 10.61 26.18
N ASN A 99 -1.54 10.82 24.86
CA ASN A 99 -0.31 10.79 24.09
C ASN A 99 0.48 12.10 24.27
N HIS A 100 1.70 12.01 24.82
CA HIS A 100 2.63 13.13 24.99
C HIS A 100 2.92 13.90 23.69
N TYR A 101 2.74 13.27 22.53
CA TYR A 101 2.81 13.92 21.23
C TYR A 101 1.88 15.15 21.12
N LEU A 102 0.75 15.18 21.83
CA LEU A 102 -0.13 16.36 21.92
C LEU A 102 0.64 17.56 22.51
N THR A 103 1.16 17.39 23.73
CA THR A 103 1.85 18.46 24.45
C THR A 103 3.12 18.90 23.73
N ASP A 104 3.87 17.95 23.16
CA ASP A 104 5.08 18.23 22.40
C ASP A 104 4.78 19.03 21.12
N THR A 105 3.70 18.68 20.41
CA THR A 105 3.29 19.40 19.19
C THR A 105 2.81 20.81 19.51
N VAL A 106 2.05 21.01 20.59
CA VAL A 106 1.64 22.34 21.06
C VAL A 106 2.86 23.18 21.45
N GLN A 107 3.78 22.63 22.25
CA GLN A 107 5.00 23.34 22.65
C GLN A 107 5.88 23.72 21.45
N LYS A 108 5.99 22.85 20.44
CA LYS A 108 6.68 23.14 19.17
C LYS A 108 5.99 24.26 18.39
N ALA A 109 4.66 24.23 18.26
CA ALA A 109 3.89 25.27 17.58
C ALA A 109 4.05 26.65 18.26
N GLN A 110 3.89 26.70 19.58
CA GLN A 110 4.04 27.92 20.37
C GLN A 110 5.47 28.47 20.37
N SER A 111 6.49 27.61 20.51
CA SER A 111 7.89 28.02 20.47
C SER A 111 8.31 28.54 19.09
N ALA A 112 7.83 27.92 18.00
CA ALA A 112 8.02 28.43 16.65
C ALA A 112 7.34 29.80 16.46
N ARG A 113 6.13 30.02 17.00
CA ARG A 113 5.44 31.33 16.98
C ARG A 113 6.24 32.40 17.73
N ARG A 114 6.68 32.11 18.97
CA ARG A 114 7.55 33.02 19.75
C ARG A 114 8.86 33.32 19.02
N ARG A 115 9.49 32.32 18.41
CA ARG A 115 10.72 32.50 17.62
C ARG A 115 10.53 33.46 16.45
N ARG A 116 9.44 33.32 15.67
CA ARG A 116 9.12 34.26 14.57
C ARG A 116 8.86 35.67 15.08
N ASN A 117 8.13 35.83 16.20
CA ASN A 117 7.87 37.15 16.79
C ASN A 117 9.18 37.83 17.26
N PHE A 118 10.09 37.07 17.88
CA PHE A 118 11.41 37.59 18.28
C PHE A 118 12.29 37.91 17.07
N GLU A 119 12.30 37.07 16.04
CA GLU A 119 13.03 37.33 14.80
C GLU A 119 12.55 38.62 14.12
N GLN A 120 11.23 38.82 14.03
CA GLN A 120 10.61 40.04 13.51
C GLN A 120 10.99 41.27 14.34
N THR A 121 10.97 41.15 15.68
CA THR A 121 11.34 42.24 16.59
C THR A 121 12.83 42.63 16.44
N LEU A 122 13.70 41.65 16.23
CA LEU A 122 15.12 41.90 15.97
C LEU A 122 15.35 42.56 14.59
N LYS A 123 14.64 42.12 13.55
CA LYS A 123 14.67 42.76 12.22
C LYS A 123 14.25 44.23 12.28
N GLU A 124 13.15 44.51 13.00
CA GLU A 124 12.66 45.87 13.26
C GLU A 124 13.67 46.72 14.03
N LEU A 125 14.34 46.16 15.05
CA LEU A 125 15.37 46.84 15.84
C LEU A 125 16.63 47.17 15.03
N PHE A 126 17.04 46.27 14.14
CA PHE A 126 18.26 46.44 13.34
C PHE A 126 18.04 47.17 12.01
N GLY A 127 16.79 47.30 11.55
CA GLY A 127 16.47 47.83 10.24
C GLY A 127 16.93 46.93 9.08
N VAL A 128 16.91 45.60 9.29
CA VAL A 128 17.37 44.60 8.31
C VAL A 128 16.26 43.62 7.96
N ASP A 129 16.19 43.21 6.69
CA ASP A 129 15.21 42.22 6.23
C ASP A 129 15.52 40.80 6.74
N HIS A 130 16.81 40.51 6.98
CA HIS A 130 17.33 39.19 7.33
C HIS A 130 18.36 39.33 8.47
N LEU A 131 18.29 38.42 9.46
CA LEU A 131 19.31 38.33 10.50
C LEU A 131 20.45 37.44 9.98
N ASP A 132 21.64 38.00 9.86
CA ASP A 132 22.85 37.27 9.49
C ASP A 132 23.75 37.02 10.72
N ASN A 133 25.00 36.65 10.49
CA ASN A 133 26.00 36.41 11.53
C ASN A 133 26.87 37.65 11.85
N GLU A 134 26.46 38.85 11.42
CA GLU A 134 27.20 40.08 11.74
C GLU A 134 27.03 40.54 13.19
N ARG A 135 27.90 41.45 13.62
CA ARG A 135 27.96 41.95 14.99
C ARG A 135 27.14 43.21 15.17
N TYR A 136 25.86 43.04 15.44
CA TYR A 136 24.99 44.15 15.83
C TYR A 136 25.30 44.63 17.26
N GLN A 137 25.38 45.95 17.46
CA GLN A 137 25.48 46.56 18.80
C GLN A 137 24.08 46.88 19.32
N VAL A 138 23.75 46.38 20.51
CA VAL A 138 22.48 46.65 21.20
C VAL A 138 22.73 46.92 22.67
N GLN A 139 22.03 47.91 23.23
CA GLN A 139 21.95 48.08 24.68
C GLN A 139 21.07 46.97 25.27
N PRO A 140 21.58 46.09 26.16
CA PRO A 140 20.83 44.92 26.64
C PRO A 140 19.47 45.26 27.29
N ALA A 141 19.40 46.38 28.02
CA ALA A 141 18.15 46.87 28.60
C ALA A 141 17.10 47.28 27.56
N HIS A 142 17.53 47.85 26.43
CA HIS A 142 16.61 48.20 25.33
C HIS A 142 16.06 46.94 24.64
N LEU A 143 16.92 45.93 24.43
CA LEU A 143 16.50 44.62 23.90
C LEU A 143 15.47 43.95 24.80
N LEU A 144 15.71 43.89 26.12
CA LEU A 144 14.78 43.30 27.07
C LEU A 144 13.42 44.01 27.04
N ASN A 145 13.40 45.34 27.09
CA ASN A 145 12.16 46.11 27.03
C ASN A 145 11.36 45.87 25.72
N LEU A 146 12.04 45.71 24.58
CA LEU A 146 11.37 45.42 23.30
C LEU A 146 10.79 44.01 23.24
N LEU A 147 11.48 43.03 23.84
CA LEU A 147 10.97 41.67 23.96
C LEU A 147 9.75 41.63 24.90
N ASP A 148 9.82 42.26 26.07
CA ASP A 148 8.73 42.31 27.06
C ASP A 148 7.46 42.96 26.50
N GLN A 149 7.58 44.06 25.74
CA GLN A 149 6.43 44.73 25.10
C GLN A 149 5.69 43.86 24.06
N ARG A 150 6.37 42.88 23.46
CA ARG A 150 5.85 42.03 22.39
C ARG A 150 5.32 40.68 22.87
N ILE A 151 5.58 40.28 24.12
CA ILE A 151 5.30 38.89 24.57
C ILE A 151 3.80 38.57 24.57
N GLU A 152 2.91 39.45 25.07
CA GLU A 152 1.48 39.11 25.23
C GLU A 152 0.52 40.33 25.26
N ALA A 153 0.72 41.30 24.36
CA ALA A 153 -0.12 42.52 24.32
C ALA A 153 -1.62 42.28 23.98
N ASP A 154 -1.97 41.12 23.40
CA ASP A 154 -3.36 40.70 23.15
C ASP A 154 -3.58 39.26 23.66
N MET A 155 -4.11 39.17 24.89
CA MET A 155 -4.45 37.90 25.54
C MET A 155 -5.61 37.16 24.87
N GLU A 156 -6.50 37.83 24.13
CA GLU A 156 -7.58 37.16 23.38
C GLU A 156 -7.01 36.49 22.13
N SER A 157 -6.08 37.14 21.41
CA SER A 157 -5.31 36.51 20.34
C SER A 157 -4.42 35.36 20.85
N TYR A 158 -3.76 35.51 22.00
CA TYR A 158 -2.94 34.43 22.59
C TYR A 158 -3.79 33.17 22.90
N ALA A 159 -4.92 33.36 23.58
CA ALA A 159 -5.86 32.28 23.91
C ALA A 159 -6.43 31.63 22.63
N SER A 160 -6.73 32.43 21.60
CA SER A 160 -7.26 31.94 20.31
C SER A 160 -6.23 31.08 19.56
N ASN A 161 -4.99 31.54 19.48
CA ASN A 161 -3.89 30.79 18.87
C ASN A 161 -3.61 29.49 19.64
N SER A 162 -3.68 29.53 20.97
CA SER A 162 -3.48 28.35 21.82
C SER A 162 -4.56 27.29 21.57
N ALA A 163 -5.84 27.68 21.48
CA ALA A 163 -6.92 26.74 21.16
C ALA A 163 -6.71 26.06 19.79
N ILE A 164 -6.24 26.81 18.79
CA ILE A 164 -5.90 26.28 17.46
C ILE A 164 -4.73 25.29 17.54
N ASP A 165 -3.67 25.61 18.29
CA ASP A 165 -2.52 24.71 18.47
C ASP A 165 -2.94 23.37 19.08
N TYR A 166 -3.80 23.40 20.12
CA TYR A 166 -4.34 22.20 20.74
C TYR A 166 -5.22 21.39 19.80
N MET A 167 -6.10 22.04 19.01
CA MET A 167 -6.92 21.35 18.02
C MET A 167 -6.07 20.71 16.93
N GLN A 168 -5.10 21.42 16.35
CA GLN A 168 -4.23 20.88 15.30
C GLN A 168 -3.34 19.75 15.82
N ALA A 169 -2.85 19.84 17.06
CA ALA A 169 -2.10 18.77 17.69
C ALA A 169 -2.97 17.53 17.96
N TYR A 170 -4.21 17.72 18.45
CA TYR A 170 -5.15 16.63 18.66
C TYR A 170 -5.56 15.97 17.34
N TYR A 171 -5.88 16.76 16.31
CA TYR A 171 -6.22 16.28 14.97
C TYR A 171 -5.13 15.36 14.40
N LYS A 172 -3.85 15.71 14.56
CA LYS A 172 -2.73 14.85 14.14
C LYS A 172 -2.65 13.52 14.90
N VAL A 173 -3.03 13.49 16.18
CA VAL A 173 -3.09 12.25 16.97
C VAL A 173 -4.27 11.39 16.54
N ALA A 174 -5.46 12.00 16.41
CA ALA A 174 -6.67 11.36 15.95
C ALA A 174 -6.51 10.76 14.54
N LEU A 175 -5.89 11.50 13.61
CA LEU A 175 -5.70 11.08 12.22
C LEU A 175 -4.84 9.83 12.10
N LYS A 176 -3.67 9.84 12.75
CA LYS A 176 -2.77 8.67 12.75
C LYS A 176 -3.49 7.45 13.32
N ARG A 177 -4.13 7.61 14.49
CA ARG A 177 -4.89 6.54 15.12
C ARG A 177 -6.01 6.01 14.22
N PHE A 178 -6.82 6.87 13.60
CA PHE A 178 -7.90 6.43 12.74
C PHE A 178 -7.41 5.70 11.49
N VAL A 179 -6.32 6.16 10.87
CA VAL A 179 -5.72 5.47 9.71
C VAL A 179 -5.22 4.08 10.11
N ASP A 180 -4.53 3.96 11.25
CA ASP A 180 -4.09 2.67 11.78
C ASP A 180 -5.29 1.76 12.13
N ASP A 181 -6.24 2.26 12.92
CA ASP A 181 -7.44 1.53 13.37
C ASP A 181 -8.31 1.10 12.16
N PHE A 182 -8.48 1.94 11.13
CA PHE A 182 -9.21 1.61 9.90
C PHE A 182 -8.49 0.53 9.09
N SER A 183 -7.19 0.67 8.89
CA SER A 183 -6.40 -0.31 8.12
C SER A 183 -6.43 -1.68 8.79
N VAL A 184 -6.22 -1.74 10.11
CA VAL A 184 -6.15 -3.01 10.85
C VAL A 184 -7.54 -3.61 11.13
N LEU A 185 -8.48 -2.82 11.67
CA LEU A 185 -9.74 -3.35 12.18
C LEU A 185 -10.84 -3.42 11.11
N ALA A 186 -10.85 -2.50 10.13
CA ALA A 186 -11.78 -2.53 9.02
C ALA A 186 -11.22 -3.36 7.86
N VAL A 187 -10.09 -2.97 7.28
CA VAL A 187 -9.57 -3.62 6.05
C VAL A 187 -9.00 -5.01 6.34
N GLU A 188 -7.98 -5.12 7.20
CA GLU A 188 -7.34 -6.43 7.46
C GLU A 188 -8.30 -7.41 8.15
N GLN A 189 -8.92 -7.01 9.26
CA GLN A 189 -9.74 -7.93 10.06
C GLN A 189 -11.10 -8.29 9.40
N CYS A 190 -11.78 -7.35 8.74
CA CYS A 190 -13.13 -7.59 8.21
C CYS A 190 -13.15 -8.00 6.73
N LEU A 191 -12.07 -7.75 5.96
CA LEU A 191 -11.96 -8.10 4.56
C LEU A 191 -10.79 -9.07 4.29
N VAL A 192 -9.53 -8.59 4.32
CA VAL A 192 -8.35 -9.35 3.83
C VAL A 192 -8.16 -10.68 4.55
N GLY A 193 -8.10 -10.66 5.89
CA GLY A 193 -7.95 -11.86 6.72
C GLY A 193 -9.14 -12.82 6.65
N ARG A 194 -10.26 -12.41 6.05
CA ARG A 194 -11.43 -13.26 5.82
C ARG A 194 -11.53 -13.79 4.39
N LEU A 195 -10.78 -13.28 3.42
CA LEU A 195 -10.76 -13.80 2.05
C LEU A 195 -10.51 -15.33 1.98
N PRO A 196 -9.60 -15.94 2.77
CA PRO A 196 -9.43 -17.39 2.76
C PRO A 196 -10.67 -18.20 3.20
N SER A 197 -11.62 -17.56 3.88
CA SER A 197 -12.89 -18.17 4.29
C SER A 197 -14.02 -18.08 3.25
N LEU A 198 -13.78 -17.42 2.10
CA LEU A 198 -14.78 -17.30 1.02
C LEU A 198 -15.05 -18.63 0.31
N PHE A 199 -14.05 -19.51 0.24
CA PHE A 199 -14.15 -20.78 -0.48
C PHE A 199 -13.23 -21.82 0.17
N THR A 200 -13.77 -22.59 1.12
CA THR A 200 -13.01 -23.59 1.88
C THR A 200 -13.32 -25.02 1.42
N PRO A 201 -12.42 -26.01 1.64
CA PRO A 201 -12.70 -27.41 1.35
C PRO A 201 -13.96 -27.94 2.06
N GLU A 202 -14.27 -27.42 3.24
CA GLU A 202 -15.47 -27.76 4.01
C GLU A 202 -16.77 -27.25 3.36
N MET A 203 -16.71 -26.16 2.60
CA MET A 203 -17.84 -25.70 1.78
C MET A 203 -18.06 -26.64 0.60
N VAL A 204 -16.97 -27.04 -0.07
CA VAL A 204 -17.01 -27.98 -1.20
C VAL A 204 -17.57 -29.34 -0.78
N GLN A 205 -17.18 -29.86 0.40
CA GLN A 205 -17.73 -31.11 0.97
C GLN A 205 -19.23 -31.05 1.32
N LYS A 206 -19.83 -29.85 1.40
CA LYS A 206 -21.24 -29.65 1.74
C LYS A 206 -22.14 -29.38 0.52
N LEU A 207 -21.57 -29.27 -0.68
CA LEU A 207 -22.32 -29.19 -1.92
C LEU A 207 -23.04 -30.52 -2.18
N SER A 208 -24.29 -30.49 -2.62
CA SER A 208 -25.00 -31.71 -3.02
C SER A 208 -24.54 -32.20 -4.40
N GLU A 209 -24.93 -33.42 -4.80
CA GLU A 209 -24.64 -33.92 -6.15
C GLU A 209 -25.30 -33.05 -7.24
N GLU A 210 -26.47 -32.46 -6.95
CA GLU A 210 -27.12 -31.47 -7.80
C GLU A 210 -26.32 -30.16 -7.90
N ASP A 211 -25.80 -29.64 -6.78
CA ASP A 211 -24.95 -28.45 -6.78
C ASP A 211 -23.64 -28.69 -7.55
N VAL A 212 -23.00 -29.85 -7.34
CA VAL A 212 -21.74 -30.22 -8.01
C VAL A 212 -21.95 -30.44 -9.52
N SER A 213 -23.04 -31.11 -9.92
CA SER A 213 -23.37 -31.28 -11.34
C SER A 213 -23.78 -29.96 -11.99
N GLY A 214 -24.48 -29.07 -11.28
CA GLY A 214 -24.74 -27.70 -11.75
C GLY A 214 -23.48 -26.83 -11.86
N LEU A 215 -22.42 -27.14 -11.11
CA LEU A 215 -21.15 -26.40 -11.10
C LEU A 215 -20.12 -26.92 -12.11
N ALA A 216 -20.08 -28.23 -12.35
CA ALA A 216 -18.98 -28.91 -13.03
C ALA A 216 -19.42 -29.90 -14.13
N SER A 217 -20.66 -29.85 -14.61
CA SER A 217 -21.05 -30.60 -15.80
C SER A 217 -20.39 -30.03 -17.06
N GLU A 218 -19.76 -30.91 -17.86
CA GLU A 218 -19.35 -30.59 -19.23
C GLU A 218 -20.62 -30.31 -20.05
N THR A 219 -20.62 -29.29 -20.91
CA THR A 219 -21.74 -29.10 -21.85
C THR A 219 -21.77 -30.24 -22.88
N GLU A 220 -22.94 -30.52 -23.50
CA GLU A 220 -23.03 -31.51 -24.59
C GLU A 220 -22.04 -31.20 -25.73
N HIS A 221 -21.82 -29.92 -26.03
CA HIS A 221 -20.86 -29.47 -27.03
C HIS A 221 -19.41 -29.80 -26.62
N THR A 222 -19.03 -29.49 -25.38
CA THR A 222 -17.69 -29.80 -24.83
C THR A 222 -17.45 -31.31 -24.81
N THR A 223 -18.46 -32.08 -24.39
CA THR A 223 -18.46 -33.56 -24.39
C THR A 223 -18.25 -34.12 -25.81
N ALA A 224 -18.99 -33.59 -26.79
CA ALA A 224 -18.88 -34.02 -28.20
C ALA A 224 -17.53 -33.66 -28.82
N GLN A 225 -17.01 -32.45 -28.55
CA GLN A 225 -15.68 -32.04 -29.00
C GLN A 225 -14.58 -32.92 -28.38
N ARG A 226 -14.67 -33.21 -27.08
CA ARG A 226 -13.75 -34.10 -26.37
C ARG A 226 -13.75 -35.51 -27.01
N SER A 227 -14.92 -36.05 -27.30
CA SER A 227 -15.06 -37.35 -28.00
C SER A 227 -14.37 -37.34 -29.37
N GLN A 228 -14.65 -36.34 -30.21
CA GLN A 228 -14.04 -36.21 -31.54
C GLN A 228 -12.51 -36.02 -31.46
N CYS A 229 -11.99 -35.27 -30.48
CA CYS A 229 -10.56 -35.10 -30.29
C CYS A 229 -9.86 -36.40 -29.85
N LEU A 230 -10.51 -37.21 -29.00
CA LEU A 230 -9.99 -38.52 -28.60
C LEU A 230 -9.96 -39.51 -29.77
N GLU A 231 -10.98 -39.53 -30.61
CA GLU A 231 -11.01 -40.33 -31.84
C GLU A 231 -9.87 -39.94 -32.81
N LYS A 232 -9.71 -38.64 -33.08
CA LYS A 232 -8.61 -38.12 -33.90
C LYS A 232 -7.23 -38.47 -33.32
N LEU A 233 -7.07 -38.37 -31.99
CA LEU A 233 -5.83 -38.73 -31.30
C LEU A 233 -5.51 -40.22 -31.49
N ALA A 234 -6.49 -41.11 -31.30
CA ALA A 234 -6.30 -42.55 -31.48
C ALA A 234 -5.84 -42.90 -32.92
N VAL A 235 -6.47 -42.31 -33.94
CA VAL A 235 -6.08 -42.49 -35.35
C VAL A 235 -4.67 -41.94 -35.63
N LEU A 236 -4.32 -40.77 -35.09
CA LEU A 236 -2.98 -40.19 -35.26
C LEU A 236 -1.89 -41.01 -34.56
N GLU A 237 -2.19 -41.57 -33.38
CA GLU A 237 -1.27 -42.49 -32.71
C GLU A 237 -1.09 -43.80 -33.49
N GLU A 238 -2.15 -44.32 -34.11
CA GLU A 238 -2.07 -45.51 -34.96
C GLU A 238 -1.21 -45.28 -36.20
N GLY A 239 -1.48 -44.22 -36.97
CA GLY A 239 -0.65 -43.84 -38.10
C GLY A 239 0.82 -43.58 -37.71
N LEU A 240 1.08 -43.03 -36.52
CA LEU A 240 2.42 -42.84 -35.99
C LEU A 240 3.09 -44.15 -35.56
N ARG A 241 2.35 -45.16 -35.08
CA ARG A 241 2.85 -46.52 -34.84
C ARG A 241 3.25 -47.19 -36.17
N ASP A 242 2.40 -47.08 -37.19
CA ASP A 242 2.65 -47.66 -38.50
C ASP A 242 3.85 -47.04 -39.20
N LEU A 243 3.96 -45.71 -39.20
CA LEU A 243 5.14 -45.01 -39.75
C LEU A 243 6.43 -45.38 -39.03
N LYS A 244 6.41 -45.55 -37.69
CA LYS A 244 7.56 -46.05 -36.92
C LYS A 244 7.91 -47.51 -37.24
N SER A 245 6.91 -48.33 -37.57
CA SER A 245 7.12 -49.71 -38.03
C SER A 245 7.80 -49.74 -39.40
N LEU A 246 7.29 -48.94 -40.35
CA LEU A 246 7.85 -48.82 -41.70
C LEU A 246 9.28 -48.26 -41.69
N ASP A 247 9.60 -47.26 -40.87
CA ASP A 247 10.95 -46.72 -40.79
C ASP A 247 11.95 -47.72 -40.17
N LYS A 248 11.53 -48.53 -39.17
CA LYS A 248 12.33 -49.67 -38.69
C LYS A 248 12.61 -50.67 -39.81
N HIS A 249 11.61 -51.03 -40.61
CA HIS A 249 11.80 -51.94 -41.74
C HIS A 249 12.70 -51.34 -42.83
N ARG A 250 12.63 -50.02 -43.06
CA ARG A 250 13.54 -49.30 -43.97
C ARG A 250 15.00 -49.35 -43.50
N LEU A 251 15.24 -49.16 -42.19
CA LEU A 251 16.58 -49.26 -41.60
C LEU A 251 17.14 -50.70 -41.69
N ILE A 252 16.31 -51.72 -41.45
CA ILE A 252 16.70 -53.14 -41.59
C ILE A 252 17.07 -53.47 -43.05
N LEU A 253 16.32 -52.93 -44.03
CA LEU A 253 16.67 -53.11 -45.44
C LEU A 253 18.01 -52.45 -45.79
N GLN A 254 18.26 -51.23 -45.29
CA GLN A 254 19.54 -50.54 -45.48
C GLN A 254 20.73 -51.30 -44.85
N ASP A 255 20.60 -51.86 -43.64
CA ASP A 255 21.63 -52.73 -43.05
C ASP A 255 21.83 -54.01 -43.88
N SER A 256 20.76 -54.62 -44.40
CA SER A 256 20.85 -55.84 -45.22
C SER A 256 21.52 -55.64 -46.58
N ASP A 257 21.40 -54.45 -47.17
CA ASP A 257 22.11 -54.10 -48.40
C ASP A 257 23.57 -53.71 -48.12
N ILE A 258 23.88 -53.12 -46.95
CA ILE A 258 25.27 -52.93 -46.49
C ILE A 258 25.97 -54.28 -46.26
N GLU A 259 25.32 -55.25 -45.61
CA GLU A 259 25.91 -56.59 -45.44
C GLU A 259 26.16 -57.28 -46.79
N ARG A 260 25.30 -57.08 -47.80
CA ARG A 260 25.52 -57.59 -49.16
C ARG A 260 26.72 -56.95 -49.86
N GLU A 261 26.99 -55.66 -49.65
CA GLU A 261 28.17 -54.99 -50.22
C GLU A 261 29.48 -55.36 -49.50
N THR A 262 29.45 -55.81 -48.23
CA THR A 262 30.69 -56.17 -47.50
C THR A 262 31.41 -57.43 -48.00
N ASN A 263 30.86 -58.19 -48.95
CA ASN A 263 31.50 -59.38 -49.53
C ASN A 263 32.50 -59.08 -50.68
N PHE A 264 32.75 -57.81 -51.02
CA PHE A 264 33.84 -57.41 -51.92
C PHE A 264 34.77 -56.37 -51.28
N GLY A 265 35.89 -56.85 -50.73
CA GLY A 265 37.17 -56.11 -50.62
C GLY A 265 37.17 -54.66 -50.12
N GLN A 266 37.16 -54.46 -48.81
CA GLN A 266 37.76 -53.29 -48.14
C GLN A 266 39.31 -53.27 -48.34
N PRO A 267 40.07 -52.16 -48.10
CA PRO A 267 39.79 -51.13 -47.07
C PRO A 267 40.24 -49.66 -47.32
N LEU A 268 40.03 -48.80 -46.30
CA LEU A 268 40.68 -47.49 -46.00
C LEU A 268 40.27 -46.28 -46.90
N LEU A 269 40.05 -45.03 -46.43
CA LEU A 269 40.22 -44.26 -45.17
C LEU A 269 39.27 -43.01 -45.24
N GLN A 270 38.90 -42.22 -44.21
CA GLN A 270 39.20 -42.22 -42.77
C GLN A 270 38.04 -41.64 -41.89
N ARG A 271 37.59 -42.46 -40.93
CA ARG A 271 37.03 -42.15 -39.59
C ARG A 271 37.18 -40.70 -39.04
N HIS A 272 36.08 -40.11 -38.57
CA HIS A 272 36.07 -39.43 -37.26
C HIS A 272 34.74 -39.65 -36.52
N ARG A 273 34.83 -39.94 -35.21
CA ARG A 273 33.71 -40.12 -34.28
C ARG A 273 33.67 -38.96 -33.28
N SER A 274 32.49 -38.83 -32.66
CA SER A 274 32.19 -38.24 -31.34
C SER A 274 31.71 -36.79 -31.34
N ILE A 275 30.73 -36.36 -30.54
CA ILE A 275 29.65 -36.97 -29.73
C ILE A 275 28.94 -35.77 -29.03
N THR A 276 27.64 -35.88 -28.73
CA THR A 276 26.83 -34.98 -27.84
C THR A 276 26.73 -33.47 -28.10
N GLY A 277 25.48 -32.97 -28.08
CA GLY A 277 25.10 -32.03 -27.01
C GLY A 277 24.42 -30.70 -27.41
N LEU A 278 23.09 -30.70 -27.37
CA LEU A 278 22.19 -29.64 -26.86
C LEU A 278 22.23 -28.17 -27.41
N VAL A 279 21.01 -27.71 -27.75
CA VAL A 279 20.42 -26.37 -27.44
C VAL A 279 20.62 -25.17 -28.40
N TYR A 280 19.49 -24.80 -29.03
CA TYR A 280 18.93 -23.47 -29.40
C TYR A 280 19.77 -22.35 -30.06
N GLY A 281 19.22 -21.78 -31.15
CA GLY A 281 19.47 -20.39 -31.58
C GLY A 281 19.07 -20.06 -33.04
N GLY A 282 18.43 -18.90 -33.27
CA GLY A 282 18.18 -18.26 -34.59
C GLY A 282 16.88 -18.71 -35.29
N LEU A 283 15.91 -17.86 -35.71
CA LEU A 283 15.95 -16.54 -36.39
C LEU A 283 16.74 -16.59 -37.72
N ASP A 284 16.26 -16.05 -38.85
CA ASP A 284 15.10 -15.18 -39.16
C ASP A 284 14.66 -15.37 -40.64
N VAL A 285 13.61 -14.66 -41.10
CA VAL A 285 13.74 -13.57 -42.12
C VAL A 285 12.38 -13.14 -42.72
N VAL A 286 11.94 -11.94 -42.29
CA VAL A 286 11.45 -10.78 -43.11
C VAL A 286 10.09 -10.83 -43.84
N ASN A 287 9.21 -9.88 -43.46
CA ASN A 287 8.82 -8.65 -44.21
C ASN A 287 7.93 -7.80 -43.28
N GLY A 288 8.20 -6.50 -43.06
CA GLY A 288 7.81 -5.38 -43.95
C GLY A 288 6.38 -4.93 -43.59
N GLU A 289 6.18 -3.95 -42.70
CA GLU A 289 6.03 -2.51 -43.02
C GLU A 289 5.04 -2.25 -44.18
N ASP A 290 3.99 -1.42 -44.07
CA ASP A 290 3.69 -0.39 -43.07
C ASP A 290 2.18 -0.04 -43.07
N THR A 291 1.60 0.34 -41.92
CA THR A 291 0.54 1.37 -41.90
C THR A 291 0.39 1.97 -40.50
N ASN A 292 0.63 3.27 -40.41
CA ASN A 292 0.90 3.97 -39.16
C ASN A 292 -0.27 4.92 -38.81
N MET A 293 -0.86 4.81 -37.61
CA MET A 293 -1.72 5.86 -37.05
C MET A 293 -1.64 5.97 -35.53
N ALA A 294 -1.07 7.09 -35.08
CA ALA A 294 -1.39 7.83 -33.84
C ALA A 294 -1.46 7.04 -32.51
N SER A 295 -0.29 6.76 -31.93
CA SER A 295 -0.18 6.51 -30.48
C SER A 295 -0.13 7.84 -29.72
N ALA A 296 -0.99 8.00 -28.72
CA ALA A 296 -0.90 9.08 -27.72
C ALA A 296 0.07 8.68 -26.59
N PRO A 297 0.78 9.62 -25.96
CA PRO A 297 1.84 9.30 -25.00
C PRO A 297 1.28 8.70 -23.71
N GLY A 298 1.97 7.69 -23.17
CA GLY A 298 1.58 7.01 -21.94
C GLY A 298 1.65 7.91 -20.70
N SER A 299 0.61 7.84 -19.87
CA SER A 299 0.60 8.49 -18.56
C SER A 299 1.65 7.87 -17.62
N PRO A 300 2.44 8.69 -16.91
CA PRO A 300 3.37 8.18 -15.91
C PRO A 300 2.64 7.69 -14.66
N LEU A 301 3.20 6.67 -14.02
CA LEU A 301 2.78 6.19 -12.71
C LEU A 301 2.90 7.33 -11.67
N LEU A 302 1.78 7.67 -11.03
CA LEU A 302 1.74 8.55 -9.86
C LEU A 302 2.32 7.81 -8.65
N ALA A 303 3.65 7.80 -8.55
CA ALA A 303 4.31 7.65 -7.27
C ALA A 303 4.12 8.98 -6.50
N GLU A 304 3.15 9.04 -5.60
CA GLU A 304 3.11 10.13 -4.62
C GLU A 304 4.32 10.00 -3.70
N VAL A 305 5.33 10.82 -4.00
CA VAL A 305 6.45 11.06 -3.10
C VAL A 305 5.88 11.76 -1.86
N ILE A 306 5.73 11.00 -0.77
CA ILE A 306 5.62 11.59 0.55
C ILE A 306 6.94 12.32 0.81
N VAL A 307 6.92 13.64 0.60
CA VAL A 307 8.01 14.52 1.01
C VAL A 307 7.93 14.63 2.53
N ASP A 308 8.70 13.78 3.22
CA ASP A 308 9.00 14.02 4.62
C ASP A 308 9.61 15.43 4.76
N PRO A 309 9.19 16.23 5.75
CA PRO A 309 9.85 17.50 6.02
C PRO A 309 11.32 17.23 6.36
N PRO A 310 12.26 18.12 5.98
CA PRO A 310 13.67 17.89 6.21
C PRO A 310 13.93 17.63 7.69
N GLU A 311 14.65 16.53 7.99
CA GLU A 311 15.22 16.30 9.31
C GLU A 311 16.33 17.32 9.56
N ASP A 312 15.95 18.50 10.02
CA ASP A 312 16.89 19.55 10.41
C ASP A 312 17.80 19.04 11.54
N VAL A 313 19.08 19.01 11.22
CA VAL A 313 20.17 18.48 12.04
C VAL A 313 20.16 19.10 13.44
N TRP A 314 19.86 18.28 14.45
CA TRP A 314 19.97 18.70 15.84
C TRP A 314 21.45 18.90 16.23
N PRO A 315 21.79 19.96 17.01
CA PRO A 315 23.11 20.12 17.58
C PRO A 315 23.43 19.01 18.60
N PRO A 316 24.72 18.68 18.83
CA PRO A 316 25.11 17.59 19.71
C PRO A 316 24.70 17.85 21.17
N THR A 317 24.28 16.78 21.84
CA THR A 317 23.90 16.83 23.26
C THR A 317 25.08 17.28 24.15
N PRO A 318 24.85 18.09 25.20
CA PRO A 318 25.92 18.58 26.05
C PRO A 318 26.57 17.44 26.84
N SER A 319 27.90 17.33 26.71
CA SER A 319 28.70 16.28 27.33
C SER A 319 28.43 16.12 28.83
N LYS A 320 28.21 14.87 29.28
CA LYS A 320 28.15 14.54 30.71
C LYS A 320 29.48 14.89 31.39
N LYS A 321 29.53 16.03 32.10
CA LYS A 321 30.66 16.35 32.99
C LYS A 321 30.81 15.24 34.03
N LYS A 322 31.94 14.52 34.00
CA LYS A 322 32.34 13.59 35.06
C LYS A 322 32.41 14.36 36.39
N LYS A 323 31.43 14.16 37.28
CA LYS A 323 31.63 14.48 38.70
C LYS A 323 32.73 13.55 39.22
N LYS A 324 33.91 14.10 39.53
CA LYS A 324 34.91 13.38 40.32
C LYS A 324 34.30 13.06 41.68
N ALA A 325 34.39 11.80 42.11
CA ALA A 325 34.11 11.44 43.48
C ALA A 325 35.17 12.06 44.38
N GLY A 326 34.75 12.95 45.28
CA GLY A 326 35.56 13.37 46.43
C GLY A 326 35.08 12.59 47.65
N HIS A 327 35.90 11.66 48.14
CA HIS A 327 35.69 11.09 49.46
C HIS A 327 35.99 12.16 50.52
N SER A 328 35.01 12.42 51.39
CA SER A 328 35.25 12.88 52.76
C SER A 328 34.31 12.15 53.70
N THR A 329 34.90 11.31 54.53
CA THR A 329 34.31 10.72 55.75
C THR A 329 34.22 11.75 56.88
N LEU A 330 33.59 11.35 58.00
CA LEU A 330 33.27 12.09 59.23
C LEU A 330 31.92 12.83 59.16
N GLY A 331 31.04 12.76 60.16
CA GLY A 331 31.10 12.01 61.42
C GLY A 331 30.48 12.81 62.56
N PHE A 332 29.53 12.18 63.27
CA PHE A 332 28.54 12.77 64.19
C PHE A 332 27.35 13.46 63.50
#